data_AF-B5IKH4-F1
#
_entry.id   AF-B5IKH4-F1
#
_cell.length_a   1.000
_cell.length_b   1.000
_cell.length_c   1.000
_cell.angle_alpha   90.00
_cell.angle_beta   90.00
_cell.angle_gamma   90.00
#
_symmetry.space_group_name_H-M   'P 1'
#
loop_
_entity.id
_entity.type
_entity.pdbx_description
1 polymer ?
#
loop_
_entity_poly.entity_id
_entity_poly.type
_entity_poly.pdbx_seq_one_letter_code
_entity_poly.pdbx_strand_id
1 'polypeptide(L)'
;MSFDARSLERLQQLGRTLPKPLPKPEAPPPPARADRPRHKVETETDPEALFRELMQASPDGTVPPHLLDRLRALEAERRQSASIPEPSPAQGDAAAGMAVSPSAPPARRQGLGRANPHLAKEHGDLYTAFQQLLLEDDEEL
;
A
#
# COMPACT_ATOMS: atom_id res chain seq x y z
N MET A 1 -59.59 7.69 -4.31
CA MET A 1 -59.54 7.95 -5.76
C MET A 1 -59.53 6.61 -6.47
N SER A 2 -60.69 6.13 -6.95
CA SER A 2 -60.84 4.87 -7.68
C SER A 2 -60.83 5.13 -9.19
N PHE A 3 -60.28 4.21 -9.99
CA PHE A 3 -60.30 4.29 -11.45
C PHE A 3 -61.61 3.72 -12.01
N ASP A 4 -62.27 4.48 -12.89
CA ASP A 4 -63.50 4.04 -13.57
C ASP A 4 -63.22 2.94 -14.61
N ALA A 5 -64.17 2.03 -14.86
CA ALA A 5 -64.00 0.91 -15.80
C ALA A 5 -63.56 1.33 -17.21
N ARG A 6 -64.02 2.49 -17.69
CA ARG A 6 -63.61 3.07 -18.99
C ARG A 6 -62.14 3.53 -18.99
N SER A 7 -61.62 3.97 -17.85
CA SER A 7 -60.22 4.40 -17.73
C SER A 7 -59.26 3.19 -17.79
N LEU A 8 -59.67 2.05 -17.24
CA LEU A 8 -58.93 0.78 -17.37
C LEU A 8 -58.90 0.29 -18.81
N GLU A 9 -60.04 0.33 -19.50
CA GLU A 9 -60.13 -0.10 -20.90
C GLU A 9 -59.23 0.76 -21.80
N ARG A 10 -59.25 2.09 -21.62
CA ARG A 10 -58.37 3.01 -22.35
C ARG A 10 -56.89 2.76 -22.05
N LEU A 11 -56.54 2.47 -20.80
CA LEU A 11 -55.16 2.13 -20.42
C LEU A 11 -54.69 0.83 -21.08
N GLN A 12 -55.56 -0.19 -21.15
CA GLN A 12 -55.28 -1.44 -21.85
C GLN A 12 -55.11 -1.24 -23.37
N GLN A 13 -55.92 -0.37 -23.98
CA GLN A 13 -55.79 0.00 -25.40
C GLN A 13 -54.44 0.71 -25.65
N LEU A 14 -54.04 1.66 -24.80
CA LEU A 14 -52.75 2.35 -24.91
C LEU A 14 -51.55 1.41 -24.66
N GLY A 15 -51.70 0.44 -23.75
CA GLY A 15 -50.70 -0.61 -23.54
C GLY A 15 -50.52 -1.54 -24.74
N ARG A 16 -51.50 -1.60 -25.65
CA ARG A 16 -51.42 -2.39 -26.90
C ARG A 16 -50.87 -1.61 -28.09
N THR A 17 -50.86 -0.27 -28.04
CA THR A 17 -50.32 0.59 -29.09
C THR A 17 -48.83 0.90 -28.93
N LEU A 18 -48.06 -0.02 -28.36
CA LEU A 18 -46.61 0.10 -28.31
C LEU A 18 -46.02 -0.27 -29.69
N PRO A 19 -45.25 0.62 -30.34
CA PRO A 19 -44.56 0.28 -31.58
C PRO A 19 -43.55 -0.86 -31.33
N LYS A 20 -43.22 -1.60 -32.39
CA LYS A 20 -42.26 -2.72 -32.29
C LYS A 20 -40.96 -2.23 -31.62
N PRO A 21 -40.46 -2.95 -30.60
CA PRO A 21 -39.21 -2.58 -29.94
C PRO A 21 -38.07 -2.57 -30.96
N LEU A 22 -37.20 -1.56 -30.86
CA LEU A 22 -36.01 -1.46 -31.69
C LEU A 22 -35.15 -2.72 -31.51
N PRO A 23 -34.46 -3.19 -32.56
CA PRO A 23 -33.51 -4.29 -32.42
C PRO A 23 -32.48 -3.91 -31.35
N LYS A 24 -32.28 -4.80 -30.37
CA LYS A 24 -31.23 -4.60 -29.37
C LYS A 24 -29.90 -4.51 -30.11
N PRO A 25 -29.09 -3.47 -29.86
CA PRO A 25 -27.74 -3.43 -30.40
C PRO A 25 -27.01 -4.69 -29.96
N GLU A 26 -26.28 -5.31 -30.90
CA GLU A 26 -25.45 -6.47 -30.63
C GLU A 26 -24.40 -6.05 -29.58
N ALA A 27 -24.57 -6.55 -28.36
CA ALA A 27 -23.61 -6.28 -27.30
C ALA A 27 -22.29 -6.95 -27.73
N PRO A 28 -21.16 -6.22 -27.72
CA PRO A 28 -19.87 -6.83 -28.00
C PRO A 28 -19.67 -8.01 -27.04
N PRO A 29 -19.05 -9.11 -27.50
CA PRO A 29 -18.79 -10.26 -26.65
C PRO A 29 -18.06 -9.80 -25.39
N PRO A 30 -18.44 -10.30 -24.20
CA PRO A 30 -17.78 -9.89 -22.97
C PRO A 30 -16.29 -10.19 -23.11
N PRO A 31 -15.41 -9.22 -22.82
CA PRO A 31 -13.98 -9.43 -22.95
C PRO A 31 -13.58 -10.64 -22.10
N ALA A 32 -12.72 -11.48 -22.67
CA ALA A 32 -12.20 -12.64 -21.97
C ALA A 32 -11.62 -12.17 -20.63
N ARG A 33 -11.88 -12.90 -19.53
CA ARG A 33 -11.42 -12.52 -18.18
C ARG A 33 -9.90 -12.33 -18.11
N ALA A 34 -9.16 -12.89 -19.07
CA ALA A 34 -7.72 -12.77 -19.22
C ALA A 34 -7.25 -11.37 -19.68
N ASP A 35 -8.07 -10.61 -20.40
CA ASP A 35 -7.70 -9.30 -20.96
C ASP A 35 -8.09 -8.12 -20.07
N ARG A 36 -8.63 -8.38 -18.88
CA ARG A 36 -8.94 -7.31 -17.93
C ARG A 36 -7.63 -6.76 -17.38
N PRO A 37 -7.40 -5.43 -17.45
CA PRO A 37 -6.23 -4.82 -16.84
C PRO A 37 -6.26 -5.11 -15.35
N ARG A 38 -5.28 -5.88 -14.87
CA ARG A 38 -5.16 -6.21 -13.45
C ARG A 38 -4.70 -4.95 -12.71
N HIS A 39 -5.30 -4.70 -11.55
CA HIS A 39 -4.83 -3.63 -10.68
C HIS A 39 -3.42 -3.95 -10.18
N LYS A 40 -2.61 -2.93 -9.92
CA LYS A 40 -1.23 -3.12 -9.43
C LYS A 40 -1.16 -3.94 -8.15
N VAL A 41 -2.10 -3.72 -7.22
CA VAL A 41 -2.27 -4.52 -6.00
C VAL A 41 -2.45 -6.01 -6.25
N GLU A 42 -2.94 -6.42 -7.43
CA GLU A 42 -3.10 -7.83 -7.79
C GLU A 42 -1.85 -8.41 -8.46
N THR A 43 -0.98 -7.59 -9.03
CA THR A 43 0.23 -8.06 -9.71
C THR A 43 1.47 -8.00 -8.83
N GLU A 44 1.45 -7.18 -7.77
CA GLU A 44 2.61 -6.94 -6.93
C GLU A 44 3.06 -8.18 -6.14
N THR A 45 4.37 -8.39 -6.07
CA THR A 45 5.02 -9.54 -5.42
C THR A 45 5.85 -9.14 -4.22
N ASP A 46 6.32 -7.89 -4.17
CA ASP A 46 7.02 -7.38 -2.99
C ASP A 46 6.00 -7.01 -1.89
N PRO A 47 6.08 -7.57 -0.67
CA PRO A 47 5.16 -7.22 0.41
C PRO A 47 5.20 -5.74 0.77
N GLU A 48 6.36 -5.07 0.69
CA GLU A 48 6.47 -3.64 1.01
C GLU A 48 5.77 -2.77 -0.05
N ALA A 49 5.99 -3.06 -1.32
CA ALA A 49 5.31 -2.39 -2.43
C ALA A 49 3.79 -2.65 -2.41
N LEU A 50 3.37 -3.89 -2.15
CA LEU A 50 1.95 -4.25 -2.07
C LEU A 50 1.24 -3.44 -0.97
N PHE A 51 1.85 -3.33 0.22
CA PHE A 51 1.29 -2.53 1.30
C PHE A 51 1.16 -1.04 0.91
N ARG A 52 2.16 -0.46 0.24
CA ARG A 52 2.10 0.94 -0.21
C ARG A 52 0.99 1.17 -1.22
N GLU A 53 0.82 0.27 -2.19
CA GLU A 53 -0.27 0.34 -3.16
C GLU A 53 -1.64 0.16 -2.50
N LEU A 54 -1.76 -0.71 -1.48
CA LEU A 54 -2.98 -0.85 -0.70
C LEU A 54 -3.36 0.45 0.02
N MET A 55 -2.38 1.13 0.63
CA MET A 55 -2.60 2.42 1.28
C MET A 55 -3.01 3.52 0.29
N GLN A 56 -2.49 3.50 -0.94
CA GLN A 56 -2.85 4.47 -1.97
C GLN A 56 -4.22 4.19 -2.59
N ALA A 57 -4.56 2.91 -2.79
CA ALA A 57 -5.82 2.49 -3.39
C ALA A 57 -7.01 2.59 -2.42
N SER A 58 -6.76 2.54 -1.11
CA SER A 58 -7.79 2.63 -0.07
C SER A 58 -7.54 3.81 0.87
N PRO A 59 -7.98 5.03 0.50
CA PRO A 59 -7.92 6.19 1.40
C PRO A 59 -8.78 6.01 2.66
N ASP A 60 -9.80 5.16 2.59
CA ASP A 60 -10.71 4.83 3.69
C ASP A 60 -10.15 3.74 4.63
N GLY A 61 -8.97 3.18 4.32
CA GLY A 61 -8.34 2.10 5.10
C GLY A 61 -9.06 0.75 5.03
N THR A 62 -10.13 0.64 4.24
CA THR A 62 -10.87 -0.61 4.05
C THR A 62 -10.17 -1.45 2.98
N VAL A 63 -9.59 -2.57 3.38
CA VAL A 63 -8.87 -3.49 2.48
C VAL A 63 -9.61 -4.83 2.40
N PRO A 64 -9.87 -5.35 1.18
CA PRO A 64 -10.44 -6.68 1.01
C PRO A 64 -9.61 -7.79 1.70
N PRO A 65 -10.28 -8.79 2.33
CA PRO A 65 -9.60 -9.79 3.16
C PRO A 65 -8.54 -10.60 2.41
N HIS A 66 -8.81 -10.95 1.14
CA HIS A 66 -7.89 -11.72 0.32
C HIS A 66 -6.56 -11.00 0.02
N LEU A 67 -6.54 -9.66 0.02
CA LEU A 67 -5.30 -8.90 -0.18
C LEU A 67 -4.44 -8.89 1.09
N LEU A 68 -5.06 -8.87 2.28
CA LEU A 68 -4.37 -9.00 3.56
C LEU A 68 -3.78 -10.40 3.74
N ASP A 69 -4.54 -11.43 3.40
CA ASP A 69 -4.05 -12.82 3.44
C ASP A 69 -2.84 -13.01 2.52
N ARG A 70 -2.89 -12.42 1.31
CA ARG A 70 -1.76 -12.42 0.38
C ARG A 70 -0.55 -11.68 0.94
N LEU A 71 -0.74 -10.48 1.49
CA LEU A 71 0.34 -9.71 2.12
C LEU A 71 1.04 -10.53 3.21
N ARG A 72 0.26 -11.19 4.07
CA ARG A 72 0.77 -12.09 5.12
C ARG A 72 1.56 -13.26 4.55
N ALA A 73 1.09 -13.87 3.47
CA ALA A 73 1.79 -14.99 2.83
C ALA A 73 3.15 -14.57 2.26
N LEU A 74 3.21 -13.43 1.55
CA LEU A 74 4.46 -12.89 1.00
C LEU A 74 5.45 -12.50 2.11
N GLU A 75 4.95 -11.92 3.21
CA GLU A 75 5.80 -11.60 4.36
C GLU A 75 6.36 -12.86 5.03
N ALA A 76 5.55 -13.91 5.19
CA ALA A 76 5.99 -15.18 5.75
C ALA A 76 7.05 -15.84 4.87
N GLU A 77 6.87 -15.84 3.55
CA GLU A 77 7.84 -16.35 2.58
C GLU A 77 9.17 -15.60 2.64
N ARG A 78 9.13 -14.26 2.72
CA ARG A 78 10.32 -13.41 2.90
C ARG A 78 11.06 -13.72 4.20
N ARG A 79 10.33 -13.94 5.30
CA ARG A 79 10.94 -14.28 6.61
C ARG A 79 11.59 -15.66 6.58
N GLN A 80 10.98 -16.62 5.89
CA GLN A 80 11.54 -17.97 5.73
C GLN A 80 12.82 -17.94 4.88
N SER A 81 12.81 -17.22 3.77
CA SER A 81 14.00 -17.06 2.91
C SER A 81 15.13 -16.27 3.59
N ALA A 82 14.81 -15.28 4.43
CA ALA A 82 15.81 -14.55 5.23
C ALA A 82 16.37 -15.35 6.43
N SER A 83 15.70 -16.43 6.84
CA SER A 83 16.13 -17.29 7.96
C SER A 83 17.10 -18.40 7.56
N ILE A 84 17.38 -18.57 6.26
CA ILE A 84 18.50 -19.39 5.79
C ILE A 84 19.76 -18.55 6.00
N PRO A 85 20.68 -18.94 6.91
CA PRO A 85 21.92 -18.20 7.09
C PRO A 85 22.74 -18.33 5.82
N GLU A 86 22.83 -17.24 5.05
CA GLU A 86 23.83 -17.12 4.00
C GLU A 86 25.22 -17.34 4.62
N PRO A 87 26.08 -18.18 4.03
CA PRO A 87 27.47 -18.25 4.44
C PRO A 87 28.12 -16.92 4.07
N SER A 88 28.33 -16.07 5.08
CA SER A 88 29.16 -14.87 5.01
C SER A 88 30.43 -15.20 4.23
N PRO A 89 30.77 -14.48 3.13
CA PRO A 89 32.05 -14.72 2.47
C PRO A 89 33.14 -14.38 3.47
N ALA A 90 33.89 -15.41 3.85
CA ALA A 90 35.06 -15.32 4.67
C ALA A 90 36.01 -14.27 4.06
N GLN A 91 36.29 -13.23 4.85
CA GLN A 91 37.40 -12.33 4.62
C GLN A 91 38.68 -13.17 4.61
N GLY A 92 39.26 -13.33 3.42
CA GLY A 92 40.61 -13.86 3.24
C GLY A 92 41.61 -12.72 3.19
N ASP A 93 42.56 -12.76 4.12
CA ASP A 93 43.97 -12.34 4.03
C ASP A 93 44.52 -12.18 2.59
N ALA A 94 45.45 -11.29 2.24
CA ALA A 94 46.30 -10.35 2.96
C ALA A 94 47.01 -9.43 1.94
N ALA A 95 47.48 -8.26 2.42
CA ALA A 95 48.83 -7.70 2.21
C ALA A 95 48.90 -6.21 1.80
N ALA A 96 49.69 -5.49 2.62
CA ALA A 96 50.42 -4.24 2.38
C ALA A 96 49.70 -2.89 2.60
N GLY A 97 50.03 -2.26 3.74
CA GLY A 97 49.76 -0.84 3.97
C GLY A 97 49.91 -0.41 5.43
N MET A 98 51.15 -0.26 5.87
CA MET A 98 51.55 0.27 7.18
C MET A 98 50.98 1.68 7.44
N ALA A 99 50.20 1.87 8.52
CA ALA A 99 50.17 3.13 9.28
C ALA A 99 49.46 2.97 10.65
N VAL A 100 50.29 2.92 11.69
CA VAL A 100 50.11 3.30 13.11
C VAL A 100 48.72 3.75 13.65
N SER A 101 48.31 3.09 14.73
CA SER A 101 47.23 3.50 15.66
C SER A 101 47.64 4.69 16.57
N PRO A 102 46.68 5.34 17.28
CA PRO A 102 46.37 4.86 18.63
C PRO A 102 44.89 4.92 19.06
N SER A 103 44.52 3.85 19.77
CA SER A 103 43.49 3.66 20.82
C SER A 103 42.59 4.83 21.27
N ALA A 104 41.27 4.62 21.21
CA ALA A 104 40.23 5.23 22.06
C ALA A 104 39.13 4.16 22.35
N PRO A 105 38.38 4.23 23.47
CA PRO A 105 37.86 3.05 24.17
C PRO A 105 36.60 2.43 23.54
N PRO A 106 36.31 1.14 23.80
CA PRO A 106 35.08 0.51 23.33
C PRO A 106 33.93 0.78 24.32
N ALA A 107 33.04 1.69 23.97
CA ALA A 107 31.80 1.91 24.70
C ALA A 107 30.61 1.42 23.86
N ARG A 108 30.08 0.26 24.28
CA ARG A 108 28.65 -0.10 24.33
C ARG A 108 27.75 0.27 23.13
N ARG A 109 27.37 -0.80 22.40
CA ARG A 109 26.00 -1.20 22.04
C ARG A 109 24.99 -0.12 21.59
N GLN A 110 24.56 -0.28 20.34
CA GLN A 110 23.19 -0.11 19.83
C GLN A 110 22.54 1.28 19.92
N GLY A 111 22.13 1.80 18.76
CA GLY A 111 20.97 2.69 18.67
C GLY A 111 21.19 3.94 17.80
N LEU A 112 20.34 4.04 16.78
CA LEU A 112 20.05 5.20 15.92
C LEU A 112 21.11 5.63 14.91
N GLY A 113 20.66 5.68 13.65
CA GLY A 113 21.46 6.01 12.48
C GLY A 113 22.17 7.34 12.60
N ARG A 114 23.30 7.44 11.89
CA ARG A 114 24.02 8.69 11.68
C ARG A 114 23.03 9.80 11.31
N ALA A 115 23.05 10.90 12.06
CA ALA A 115 22.28 12.09 11.73
C ALA A 115 22.66 12.55 10.32
N ASN A 116 21.69 12.58 9.40
CA ASN A 116 21.89 13.08 8.05
C ASN A 116 21.95 14.62 8.10
N PRO A 117 23.11 15.25 7.80
CA PRO A 117 23.27 16.70 7.93
C PRO A 117 22.42 17.51 6.93
N HIS A 118 21.88 16.86 5.89
CA HIS A 118 20.98 17.47 4.92
C HIS A 118 19.57 17.69 5.50
N LEU A 119 19.03 16.66 6.15
CA LEU A 119 17.74 16.72 6.84
C LEU A 119 17.74 17.76 7.96
N ALA A 120 18.88 17.92 8.65
CA ALA A 120 19.04 18.95 9.68
C ALA A 120 18.97 20.39 9.13
N LYS A 121 19.32 20.61 7.85
CA LYS A 121 19.23 21.93 7.19
C LYS A 121 17.84 22.21 6.63
N GLU A 122 17.22 21.20 6.03
CA GLU A 122 15.89 21.34 5.42
C GLU A 122 14.77 21.41 6.46
N HIS A 123 14.98 20.82 7.64
CA HIS A 123 13.95 20.68 8.67
C HIS A 123 14.38 21.26 10.03
N GLY A 124 15.23 22.28 10.04
CA GLY A 124 15.68 22.95 11.28
C GLY A 124 14.52 23.51 12.11
N ASP A 125 13.50 24.06 11.44
CA ASP A 125 12.30 24.59 12.10
C ASP A 125 11.48 23.47 12.77
N LEU A 126 11.38 22.30 12.12
CA LEU A 126 10.68 21.13 12.69
C LEU A 126 11.42 20.56 13.90
N TYR A 127 12.76 20.53 13.86
CA TYR A 127 13.57 20.08 14.98
C TYR A 127 13.48 21.05 16.18
N THR A 128 13.29 22.35 15.91
CA THR A 128 13.09 23.37 16.95
C THR A 128 11.69 23.27 17.56
N ALA A 129 10.65 23.13 16.72
CA ALA A 129 9.28 22.94 17.17
C ALA A 129 9.11 21.64 17.99
N PHE A 130 9.74 20.54 17.56
CA PHE A 130 9.74 19.28 18.30
C PHE A 130 10.40 19.39 19.67
N GLN A 131 11.51 20.14 19.77
CA GLN A 131 12.15 20.41 21.06
C GLN A 131 11.27 21.27 21.96
N GLN A 132 10.59 22.29 21.43
CA GLN A 132 9.65 23.10 22.21
C GLN A 132 8.50 22.25 22.77
N LEU A 133 7.90 21.39 21.94
CA LEU A 133 6.85 20.46 22.38
C LEU A 133 7.32 19.52 23.50
N LEU A 134 8.55 19.02 23.42
CA LEU A 134 9.12 18.15 24.44
C LEU A 134 9.37 18.87 25.78
N LEU A 135 9.70 20.16 25.72
CA LEU A 135 9.90 21.00 26.91
C LEU A 135 8.56 21.47 27.50
N GLU A 136 7.53 21.70 26.68
CA GLU A 136 6.19 22.09 27.14
C GLU A 136 5.50 20.97 27.95
N ASP A 137 5.75 19.69 27.64
CA ASP A 137 5.21 18.55 28.40
C ASP A 137 5.87 18.35 29.79
N ASP A 138 7.05 18.93 30.04
CA ASP A 138 7.76 18.84 31.34
C ASP A 138 7.31 19.94 32.34
N GLU A 139 6.54 20.95 31.92
CA GLU A 139 6.09 22.06 32.77
C GLU A 139 4.72 21.82 33.46
N GLU A 140 4.05 20.69 33.20
CA GLU A 140 2.77 20.30 33.83
C GLU A 140 2.91 19.23 34.95
N LEU A 141 3.85 19.39 35.88
CA LEU A 141 3.96 18.52 37.08
C LEU A 141 4.25 19.27 38.39
#